data_AF-A0A382YL81-F1
#
_entry.id   AF-A0A382YL81-F1
#
_cell.length_a   1.000
_cell.length_b   1.000
_cell.length_c   1.000
_cell.angle_alpha   90.00
_cell.angle_beta   90.00
_cell.angle_gamma   90.00
#
_symmetry.space_group_name_H-M   'P 1'
#
loop_
_entity.id
_entity.type
_entity.pdbx_description
1 polymer ?
#
loop_
_entity_poly.entity_id
_entity_poly.type
_entity_poly.pdbx_seq_one_letter_code
_entity_poly.pdbx_strand_id
1 'polypeptide(L)'
;DQSTTVGMITVSSTEIQGGQVLMVTINDPASANPMVPQAGVTSDFNSSTLYFNQMTDGSWVAFVVDQSTALDHDGSSSTSFDWGKSCLATLTSTEGSFTAGGNNTWSPDTTCTSAQTGDPDAPANALANAPTMILDTDGAGSVGPLLNGQTGLDEANWPIIHGFDFSATNIIAYGDDTILVTYGPEEAGSSLIGPGSFVTQGQQLELTIDDNGLNIDPTTAETWTFTTSTTARTTGATTDIDGSLGSLGFGDNGVLSVSDSDT
;
A
#
# COMPACT_ATOMS: atom_id res chain seq x y z
N ASP A 1 6.95 -10.73 -6.75
CA ASP A 1 7.47 -11.32 -5.49
C ASP A 1 6.36 -11.20 -4.43
N GLN A 2 6.13 -12.18 -3.55
CA GLN A 2 4.99 -12.13 -2.60
C GLN A 2 5.40 -11.81 -1.16
N SER A 3 6.72 -11.83 -0.84
CA SER A 3 7.32 -11.20 0.34
C SER A 3 8.79 -11.62 0.47
N THR A 4 9.66 -10.69 0.91
CA THR A 4 11.07 -10.96 1.22
C THR A 4 11.41 -10.55 2.66
N THR A 5 12.16 -11.39 3.37
CA THR A 5 12.61 -11.15 4.76
C THR A 5 14.13 -11.10 4.85
N VAL A 6 14.65 -10.10 5.56
CA VAL A 6 16.06 -9.99 5.98
C VAL A 6 16.08 -9.71 7.47
N GLY A 7 16.54 -10.70 8.26
CA GLY A 7 16.56 -10.61 9.71
C GLY A 7 15.18 -10.32 10.30
N MET A 8 15.00 -9.13 10.88
CA MET A 8 13.76 -8.71 11.54
C MET A 8 12.81 -7.92 10.64
N ILE A 9 13.24 -7.51 9.44
CA ILE A 9 12.43 -6.72 8.50
C ILE A 9 11.96 -7.57 7.32
N THR A 10 10.71 -7.35 6.93
CA THR A 10 10.03 -8.01 5.82
C THR A 10 9.32 -6.97 4.96
N VAL A 11 9.31 -7.15 3.64
CA VAL A 11 8.52 -6.36 2.69
C VAL A 11 7.53 -7.23 1.92
N SER A 12 6.41 -6.66 1.48
CA SER A 12 5.43 -7.37 0.63
C SER A 12 5.94 -7.66 -0.77
N SER A 13 6.85 -6.84 -1.31
CA SER A 13 7.56 -7.09 -2.56
C SER A 13 8.90 -6.34 -2.58
N THR A 14 9.89 -6.90 -3.30
CA THR A 14 11.16 -6.22 -3.59
C THR A 14 11.18 -5.51 -4.94
N GLU A 15 10.13 -5.72 -5.73
CA GLU A 15 9.95 -5.13 -7.05
C GLU A 15 8.55 -4.49 -7.04
N ILE A 16 8.47 -3.18 -7.27
CA ILE A 16 7.19 -2.45 -7.22
C ILE A 16 7.04 -1.55 -8.45
N GLN A 17 5.81 -1.33 -8.85
CA GLN A 17 5.43 -0.56 -10.02
C GLN A 17 4.30 0.40 -9.68
N GLY A 18 4.32 1.58 -10.29
CA GLY A 18 3.17 2.45 -10.30
C GLY A 18 2.62 2.84 -8.93
N GLY A 19 1.30 2.73 -8.77
CA GLY A 19 0.58 3.10 -7.54
C GLY A 19 0.60 2.04 -6.44
N GLN A 20 1.41 0.97 -6.57
CA GLN A 20 1.47 -0.10 -5.59
C GLN A 20 1.84 0.40 -4.20
N VAL A 21 1.15 -0.11 -3.19
CA VAL A 21 1.50 0.12 -1.78
C VAL A 21 2.44 -0.99 -1.32
N LEU A 22 3.59 -0.58 -0.79
CA LEU A 22 4.55 -1.48 -0.16
C LEU A 22 4.19 -1.62 1.33
N MET A 23 3.96 -2.83 1.79
CA MET A 23 3.86 -3.13 3.22
C MET A 23 5.23 -3.50 3.75
N VAL A 24 5.65 -2.82 4.82
CA VAL A 24 6.88 -3.12 5.55
C VAL A 24 6.50 -3.61 6.95
N THR A 25 7.04 -4.75 7.34
CA THR A 25 6.78 -5.37 8.64
C THR A 25 8.09 -5.59 9.39
N ILE A 26 8.13 -5.21 10.66
CA ILE A 26 9.23 -5.49 11.58
C ILE A 26 8.73 -6.46 12.66
N ASN A 27 9.45 -7.57 12.79
CA ASN A 27 9.25 -8.59 13.83
C ASN A 27 10.49 -8.63 14.74
N ASP A 28 10.65 -7.62 15.60
CA ASP A 28 11.72 -7.55 16.59
C ASP A 28 11.23 -8.06 17.97
N PRO A 29 11.77 -9.19 18.49
CA PRO A 29 11.42 -9.70 19.81
C PRO A 29 11.62 -8.71 20.96
N ALA A 30 12.53 -7.74 20.83
CA ALA A 30 12.76 -6.72 21.85
C ALA A 30 11.61 -5.72 21.98
N SER A 31 10.80 -5.56 20.93
CA SER A 31 9.65 -4.65 20.88
C SER A 31 8.33 -5.33 20.51
N ALA A 32 8.27 -6.67 20.57
CA ALA A 32 7.10 -7.44 20.12
C ALA A 32 5.96 -7.54 21.15
N ASN A 33 6.15 -7.15 22.41
CA ASN A 33 5.09 -7.32 23.43
C ASN A 33 4.10 -6.14 23.40
N PRO A 34 2.85 -6.32 22.91
CA PRO A 34 1.90 -5.22 22.77
C PRO A 34 1.33 -4.75 24.12
N MET A 35 1.53 -5.50 25.20
CA MET A 35 1.00 -5.19 26.53
C MET A 35 1.94 -4.32 27.37
N VAL A 36 3.13 -4.00 26.87
CA VAL A 36 4.13 -3.20 27.58
C VAL A 36 4.28 -1.87 26.86
N PRO A 37 4.16 -0.73 27.56
CA PRO A 37 4.43 0.58 26.98
C PRO A 37 5.88 0.66 26.47
N GLN A 38 6.04 1.11 25.24
CA GLN A 38 7.34 1.22 24.57
C GLN A 38 7.31 2.32 23.50
N ALA A 39 8.50 2.77 23.09
CA ALA A 39 8.62 3.76 22.03
C ALA A 39 8.19 3.16 20.68
N GLY A 40 7.64 4.00 19.81
CA GLY A 40 7.36 3.64 18.42
C GLY A 40 8.62 3.15 17.70
N VAL A 41 8.49 2.08 16.92
CA VAL A 41 9.57 1.58 16.06
C VAL A 41 9.65 2.41 14.78
N THR A 42 10.88 2.66 14.34
CA THR A 42 11.17 3.35 13.08
C THR A 42 12.21 2.56 12.27
N SER A 43 12.19 2.74 10.96
CA SER A 43 13.26 2.31 10.06
C SER A 43 13.71 3.48 9.20
N ASP A 44 14.83 3.33 8.51
CA ASP A 44 15.21 4.26 7.44
C ASP A 44 14.59 3.80 6.13
N PHE A 45 13.99 4.73 5.40
CA PHE A 45 13.57 4.58 4.00
C PHE A 45 14.33 5.62 3.18
N ASN A 46 15.33 5.17 2.42
CA ASN A 46 16.34 6.03 1.80
C ASN A 46 17.02 6.94 2.84
N SER A 47 16.82 8.26 2.73
CA SER A 47 17.36 9.26 3.64
C SER A 47 16.34 9.78 4.67
N SER A 48 15.14 9.21 4.69
CA SER A 48 14.02 9.66 5.51
C SER A 48 13.60 8.56 6.50
N THR A 49 12.94 8.96 7.59
CA THR A 49 12.46 8.01 8.60
C THR A 49 11.07 7.49 8.24
N LEU A 50 10.89 6.17 8.32
CA LEU A 50 9.61 5.48 8.23
C LEU A 50 9.13 5.11 9.64
N TYR A 51 7.88 5.42 9.94
CA TYR A 51 7.26 5.22 11.24
C TYR A 51 6.30 4.04 11.19
N PHE A 52 6.32 3.21 12.23
CA PHE A 52 5.51 2.00 12.29
C PHE A 52 4.46 2.10 13.40
N ASN A 53 3.38 1.35 13.23
CA ASN A 53 2.39 1.11 14.27
C ASN A 53 2.45 -0.34 14.72
N GLN A 54 2.27 -0.58 16.02
CA GLN A 54 2.27 -1.94 16.55
C GLN A 54 0.90 -2.59 16.33
N MET A 55 0.91 -3.85 15.92
CA MET A 55 -0.26 -4.69 15.68
C MET A 55 -0.55 -5.57 16.90
N THR A 56 -1.77 -6.12 16.96
CA THR A 56 -2.22 -6.99 18.07
C THR A 56 -1.41 -8.29 18.20
N ASP A 57 -0.75 -8.73 17.14
CA ASP A 57 0.14 -9.90 17.14
C ASP A 57 1.59 -9.58 17.58
N GLY A 58 1.88 -8.31 17.86
CA GLY A 58 3.18 -7.83 18.29
C GLY A 58 4.09 -7.33 17.16
N SER A 59 3.72 -7.56 15.89
CA SER A 59 4.45 -7.02 14.75
C SER A 59 4.31 -5.50 14.65
N TRP A 60 5.25 -4.86 13.97
CA TRP A 60 5.20 -3.44 13.65
C TRP A 60 5.01 -3.28 12.15
N VAL A 61 3.98 -2.54 11.71
CA VAL A 61 3.63 -2.40 10.29
C VAL A 61 3.62 -0.94 9.86
N ALA A 62 4.14 -0.69 8.66
CA ALA A 62 4.04 0.57 7.94
C ALA A 62 3.69 0.31 6.48
N PHE A 63 2.94 1.24 5.86
CA PHE A 63 2.61 1.21 4.45
C PHE A 63 3.27 2.38 3.73
N VAL A 64 3.76 2.16 2.51
CA VAL A 64 4.54 3.14 1.75
C VAL A 64 4.05 3.20 0.31
N VAL A 65 3.95 4.39 -0.26
CA VAL A 65 3.60 4.60 -1.68
C VAL A 65 4.51 5.66 -2.30
N ASP A 66 4.68 5.61 -3.63
CA ASP A 66 5.28 6.71 -4.37
C ASP A 66 4.39 7.96 -4.24
N GLN A 67 4.95 9.01 -3.67
CA GLN A 67 4.21 10.22 -3.32
C GLN A 67 3.65 10.91 -4.57
N SER A 68 4.41 10.96 -5.66
CA SER A 68 3.97 11.64 -6.89
C SER A 68 2.77 10.93 -7.51
N THR A 69 2.83 9.59 -7.59
CA THR A 69 1.74 8.76 -8.12
C THR A 69 0.49 8.88 -7.25
N ALA A 70 0.63 8.81 -5.93
CA ALA A 70 -0.52 8.94 -5.04
C ALA A 70 -1.15 10.35 -5.10
N LEU A 71 -0.35 11.42 -5.23
CA LEU A 71 -0.87 12.79 -5.36
C LEU A 71 -1.61 13.05 -6.68
N ASP A 72 -1.11 12.50 -7.78
CA ASP A 72 -1.74 12.67 -9.10
C ASP A 72 -3.11 11.99 -9.20
N HIS A 73 -3.38 11.03 -8.31
CA HIS A 73 -4.58 10.20 -8.35
C HIS A 73 -5.45 10.26 -7.08
N ASP A 74 -5.03 10.99 -6.04
CA ASP A 74 -5.82 11.25 -4.82
C ASP A 74 -7.14 11.97 -5.16
N GLY A 75 -8.27 11.38 -4.77
CA GLY A 75 -9.61 11.91 -5.02
C GLY A 75 -10.09 11.83 -6.48
N SER A 76 -9.36 11.13 -7.35
CA SER A 76 -9.75 10.94 -8.75
C SER A 76 -10.77 9.81 -8.90
N SER A 77 -12.05 10.16 -9.02
CA SER A 77 -13.11 9.19 -9.33
C SER A 77 -12.92 8.45 -10.67
N SER A 78 -11.97 8.91 -11.50
CA SER A 78 -11.64 8.33 -12.79
C SER A 78 -10.57 7.24 -12.77
N THR A 79 -9.92 6.95 -11.63
CA THR A 79 -8.78 6.02 -11.62
C THR A 79 -9.03 4.76 -10.80
N SER A 80 -10.13 4.63 -10.06
CA SER A 80 -10.42 3.47 -9.20
C SER A 80 -9.36 3.20 -8.10
N PHE A 81 -8.40 4.10 -7.91
CA PHE A 81 -7.38 4.07 -6.87
C PHE A 81 -7.67 5.14 -5.84
N ASP A 82 -7.65 4.76 -4.56
CA ASP A 82 -7.81 5.68 -3.45
C ASP A 82 -6.89 5.24 -2.30
N TRP A 83 -5.95 6.12 -1.93
CA TRP A 83 -5.05 5.91 -0.79
C TRP A 83 -5.58 6.56 0.49
N GLY A 84 -6.73 7.23 0.45
CA GLY A 84 -7.32 8.01 1.53
C GLY A 84 -7.08 9.50 1.35
N LYS A 85 -7.21 10.28 2.42
CA LYS A 85 -6.99 11.71 2.44
C LYS A 85 -5.51 12.06 2.58
N SER A 86 -4.93 12.78 1.61
CA SER A 86 -3.61 13.40 1.79
C SER A 86 -3.62 14.43 2.93
N CYS A 87 -2.69 14.23 3.88
CA CYS A 87 -2.53 15.04 5.10
C CYS A 87 -1.41 16.08 5.03
N LEU A 88 -0.75 16.25 3.88
CA LEU A 88 0.28 17.28 3.64
C LEU A 88 1.36 17.36 4.74
N ALA A 89 1.77 16.20 5.26
CA ALA A 89 2.73 16.05 6.36
C ALA A 89 2.30 16.65 7.71
N THR A 90 1.00 16.91 7.93
CA THR A 90 0.49 17.47 9.18
C THR A 90 -0.03 16.43 10.17
N LEU A 91 -0.08 15.15 9.79
CA LEU A 91 -0.59 14.11 10.66
C LEU A 91 0.35 13.88 11.84
N THR A 92 -0.17 14.08 13.04
CA THR A 92 0.52 13.90 14.32
C THR A 92 -0.43 13.31 15.34
N SER A 93 0.11 12.60 16.33
CA SER A 93 -0.66 12.23 17.50
C SER A 93 -0.66 13.33 18.57
N THR A 94 -1.78 13.47 19.28
CA THR A 94 -1.94 14.40 20.41
C THR A 94 -1.47 13.76 21.72
N GLU A 95 -1.68 12.45 21.84
CA GLU A 95 -1.14 11.59 22.88
C GLU A 95 -0.10 10.67 22.21
N GLY A 96 1.04 10.40 22.85
CA GLY A 96 2.09 9.54 22.27
C GLY A 96 3.14 10.27 21.44
N SER A 97 3.75 9.56 20.47
CA SER A 97 4.97 9.99 19.77
C SER A 97 4.89 9.93 18.24
N PHE A 98 3.72 9.63 17.67
CA PHE A 98 3.61 9.54 16.22
C PHE A 98 3.84 10.90 15.55
N THR A 99 4.62 10.87 14.49
CA THR A 99 4.79 11.96 13.55
C THR A 99 4.95 11.39 12.15
N ALA A 100 4.54 12.14 11.13
CA ALA A 100 4.83 11.82 9.74
C ALA A 100 6.31 12.05 9.35
N GLY A 101 7.15 12.59 10.24
CA GLY A 101 8.56 12.84 9.98
C GLY A 101 8.84 13.86 8.87
N GLY A 102 7.84 14.71 8.56
CA GLY A 102 7.89 15.64 7.44
C GLY A 102 7.51 15.03 6.09
N ASN A 103 7.20 13.73 6.03
CA ASN A 103 6.67 13.08 4.83
C ASN A 103 5.16 13.31 4.70
N ASN A 104 4.63 13.30 3.48
CA ASN A 104 3.18 13.26 3.31
C ASN A 104 2.63 11.91 3.80
N THR A 105 1.38 11.89 4.23
CA THR A 105 0.67 10.67 4.60
C THR A 105 -0.74 10.72 4.04
N TRP A 106 -1.27 9.56 3.68
CA TRP A 106 -2.69 9.40 3.42
C TRP A 106 -3.35 8.69 4.59
N SER A 107 -4.39 9.32 5.11
CA SER A 107 -5.18 8.84 6.25
C SER A 107 -6.58 8.46 5.77
N PRO A 108 -7.21 7.41 6.31
CA PRO A 108 -8.59 7.10 6.02
C PRO A 108 -9.57 8.02 6.78
N ASP A 109 -9.06 9.07 7.45
CA ASP A 109 -9.81 10.15 8.10
C ASP A 109 -9.53 11.50 7.40
N THR A 110 -10.60 12.22 7.04
CA THR A 110 -10.55 13.50 6.33
C THR A 110 -9.85 14.63 7.10
N THR A 111 -9.68 14.48 8.41
CA THR A 111 -9.25 15.57 9.27
C THR A 111 -7.77 15.58 9.55
N CYS A 112 -7.08 14.46 9.29
CA CYS A 112 -5.63 14.34 9.47
C CYS A 112 -5.16 14.74 10.89
N THR A 113 -5.98 14.42 11.89
CA THR A 113 -5.70 14.68 13.31
C THR A 113 -6.09 13.47 14.14
N SER A 114 -5.27 13.11 15.13
CA SER A 114 -5.51 11.96 16.00
C SER A 114 -6.59 12.16 17.09
N ALA A 115 -7.43 13.18 16.95
CA ALA A 115 -8.32 13.65 18.02
C ALA A 115 -9.79 13.33 17.76
N GLN A 116 -10.07 12.47 16.78
CA GLN A 116 -11.44 12.21 16.34
C GLN A 116 -11.99 10.94 16.98
N THR A 117 -13.17 11.07 17.59
CA THR A 117 -14.01 9.92 17.92
C THR A 117 -14.87 9.61 16.70
N GLY A 118 -14.63 8.50 16.01
CA GLY A 118 -15.41 8.13 14.83
C GLY A 118 -14.83 6.94 14.07
N ASP A 119 -15.59 6.46 13.09
CA ASP A 119 -15.09 5.54 12.07
C ASP A 119 -14.36 6.32 10.98
N PRO A 120 -13.43 5.71 10.22
CA PRO A 120 -12.80 6.34 9.07
C PRO A 120 -13.85 6.87 8.06
N ASP A 121 -13.71 8.12 7.62
CA ASP A 121 -14.66 8.81 6.73
C ASP A 121 -14.11 9.12 5.32
N ALA A 122 -12.86 8.74 5.05
CA ALA A 122 -12.20 8.73 3.75
C ALA A 122 -11.40 7.43 3.51
N PRO A 123 -12.01 6.24 3.66
CA PRO A 123 -11.29 4.96 3.63
C PRO A 123 -10.58 4.72 2.30
N ALA A 124 -9.31 4.33 2.38
CA ALA A 124 -8.51 3.93 1.22
C ALA A 124 -9.04 2.61 0.63
N ASN A 125 -9.11 2.52 -0.70
CA ASN A 125 -9.39 1.25 -1.39
C ASN A 125 -8.10 0.51 -1.82
N ALA A 126 -6.93 1.12 -1.61
CA ALA A 126 -5.61 0.53 -1.81
C ALA A 126 -5.11 -0.25 -0.59
N LEU A 127 -5.90 -0.35 0.49
CA LEU A 127 -5.62 -1.12 1.71
C LEU A 127 -6.90 -1.66 2.35
N ALA A 128 -7.50 -2.69 1.75
CA ALA A 128 -8.80 -3.20 2.16
C ALA A 128 -8.79 -4.09 3.42
N ASN A 129 -7.64 -4.69 3.75
CA ASN A 129 -7.54 -5.67 4.85
C ASN A 129 -6.27 -5.46 5.68
N ALA A 130 -6.03 -4.21 6.10
CA ALA A 130 -4.88 -3.89 6.94
C ALA A 130 -4.92 -4.64 8.29
N PRO A 131 -3.75 -5.02 8.85
CA PRO A 131 -3.70 -5.70 10.14
C PRO A 131 -4.28 -4.84 11.27
N THR A 132 -4.79 -5.49 12.32
CA THR A 132 -5.38 -4.80 13.46
C THR A 132 -4.31 -4.23 14.37
N MET A 133 -4.29 -2.90 14.52
CA MET A 133 -3.40 -2.19 15.43
C MET A 133 -3.70 -2.52 16.90
N ILE A 134 -2.68 -2.48 17.77
CA ILE A 134 -2.91 -2.57 19.22
C ILE A 134 -3.54 -1.28 19.72
N LEU A 135 -4.67 -1.38 20.42
CA LEU A 135 -5.37 -0.23 20.99
C LEU A 135 -5.13 -0.16 22.51
N ASP A 136 -4.88 1.04 23.02
CA ASP A 136 -4.94 1.34 24.43
C ASP A 136 -6.40 1.27 24.89
N THR A 137 -6.61 0.70 26.06
CA THR A 137 -7.92 0.70 26.72
C THR A 137 -7.86 1.72 27.83
N ASP A 138 -8.84 2.63 27.89
CA ASP A 138 -8.91 3.72 28.89
C ASP A 138 -8.99 3.24 30.38
N GLY A 139 -8.84 1.94 30.64
CA GLY A 139 -8.88 1.32 31.96
C GLY A 139 -10.24 1.43 32.67
N ALA A 140 -11.23 2.09 32.07
CA ALA A 140 -12.48 2.50 32.71
C ALA A 140 -13.73 2.09 31.92
N GLY A 141 -13.59 1.45 30.75
CA GLY A 141 -14.72 0.94 29.98
C GLY A 141 -15.59 2.05 29.40
N SER A 142 -14.98 3.15 28.96
CA SER A 142 -15.68 4.26 28.30
C SER A 142 -15.20 4.56 26.88
N VAL A 143 -16.09 5.27 26.20
CA VAL A 143 -16.14 5.69 24.79
C VAL A 143 -15.11 6.80 24.52
N GLY A 144 -13.84 6.55 24.80
CA GLY A 144 -12.72 7.38 24.34
C GLY A 144 -12.30 6.98 22.91
N PRO A 145 -11.57 7.83 22.15
CA PRO A 145 -10.95 7.38 20.92
C PRO A 145 -10.01 6.22 21.24
N LEU A 146 -10.13 5.12 20.51
CA LEU A 146 -9.24 3.99 20.66
C LEU A 146 -7.91 4.37 20.02
N LEU A 147 -6.90 4.63 20.85
CA LEU A 147 -5.57 5.07 20.42
C LEU A 147 -4.64 3.88 20.33
N ASN A 148 -3.62 3.93 19.47
CA ASN A 148 -2.56 2.94 19.46
C ASN A 148 -1.83 2.97 20.81
N GLY A 149 -1.66 1.81 21.44
CA GLY A 149 -1.03 1.70 22.76
C GLY A 149 0.39 2.28 22.84
N GLN A 150 1.10 2.41 21.71
CA GLN A 150 2.50 2.86 21.67
C GLN A 150 2.67 4.22 20.98
N THR A 151 2.00 4.43 19.86
CA THR A 151 2.19 5.63 19.04
C THR A 151 1.17 6.71 19.35
N GLY A 152 0.01 6.34 19.93
CA GLY A 152 -1.12 7.22 20.22
C GLY A 152 -1.87 7.73 18.99
N LEU A 153 -1.65 7.10 17.83
CA LEU A 153 -2.52 7.28 16.66
C LEU A 153 -3.90 6.69 16.92
N ASP A 154 -4.98 7.40 16.60
CA ASP A 154 -6.31 6.84 16.75
C ASP A 154 -6.61 5.76 15.69
N GLU A 155 -7.60 4.92 16.00
CA GLU A 155 -8.07 3.85 15.13
C GLU A 155 -8.67 4.39 13.81
N ALA A 156 -9.30 5.56 13.84
CA ALA A 156 -9.90 6.19 12.68
C ALA A 156 -8.87 6.57 11.60
N ASN A 157 -7.63 6.86 12.02
CA ASN A 157 -6.53 7.19 11.13
C ASN A 157 -5.81 5.94 10.60
N TRP A 158 -6.13 4.73 11.06
CA TRP A 158 -5.49 3.50 10.58
C TRP A 158 -6.31 2.80 9.49
N PRO A 159 -5.69 2.28 8.42
CA PRO A 159 -4.26 2.30 8.11
C PRO A 159 -3.77 3.62 7.50
N ILE A 160 -2.56 4.04 7.88
CA ILE A 160 -1.88 5.21 7.29
C ILE A 160 -0.89 4.74 6.22
N ILE A 161 -0.86 5.43 5.08
CA ILE A 161 0.13 5.23 4.02
C ILE A 161 1.11 6.40 4.02
N HIS A 162 2.41 6.11 4.10
CA HIS A 162 3.47 7.11 4.03
C HIS A 162 3.90 7.37 2.58
N GLY A 163 4.00 8.64 2.19
CA GLY A 163 4.51 9.07 0.89
C GLY A 163 6.00 9.31 0.92
N PHE A 164 6.71 8.69 -0.03
CA PHE A 164 8.09 9.03 -0.34
C PHE A 164 8.24 9.21 -1.84
N ASP A 165 9.14 10.08 -2.27
CA ASP A 165 9.52 10.13 -3.68
C ASP A 165 10.43 8.93 -3.97
N PHE A 166 9.92 7.95 -4.71
CA PHE A 166 10.70 6.76 -5.02
C PHE A 166 11.78 7.07 -6.05
N SER A 167 12.90 6.38 -5.90
CA SER A 167 13.92 6.27 -6.95
C SER A 167 13.89 4.87 -7.56
N ALA A 168 14.65 4.64 -8.64
CA ALA A 168 14.73 3.32 -9.26
C ALA A 168 15.21 2.22 -8.28
N THR A 169 15.90 2.60 -7.21
CA THR A 169 16.30 1.66 -6.14
C THR A 169 16.16 2.35 -4.79
N ASN A 170 15.26 1.83 -3.98
CA ASN A 170 14.99 2.31 -2.64
C ASN A 170 15.60 1.36 -1.62
N ILE A 171 16.09 1.90 -0.51
CA ILE A 171 16.75 1.14 0.55
C ILE A 171 15.90 1.27 1.81
N ILE A 172 15.56 0.13 2.40
CA ILE A 172 14.90 0.08 3.70
C ILE A 172 15.85 -0.58 4.68
N ALA A 173 16.20 0.12 5.76
CA ALA A 173 17.15 -0.36 6.75
C ALA A 173 16.59 -0.31 8.17
N TYR A 174 16.80 -1.38 8.91
CA TYR A 174 16.41 -1.50 10.32
C TYR A 174 17.48 -2.24 11.10
N GLY A 175 18.11 -1.57 12.07
CA GLY A 175 19.27 -2.12 12.78
C GLY A 175 20.41 -2.44 11.81
N ASP A 176 20.83 -3.71 11.77
CA ASP A 176 21.85 -4.22 10.85
C ASP A 176 21.24 -4.81 9.55
N ASP A 177 19.91 -4.87 9.45
CA ASP A 177 19.21 -5.45 8.31
C ASP A 177 18.94 -4.40 7.21
N THR A 178 19.01 -4.81 5.95
CA THR A 178 18.77 -3.93 4.80
C THR A 178 18.10 -4.69 3.65
N ILE A 179 17.04 -4.11 3.10
CA ILE A 179 16.33 -4.61 1.91
C ILE A 179 16.43 -3.56 0.80
N LEU A 180 16.70 -4.01 -0.42
CA LEU A 180 16.63 -3.18 -1.63
C LEU A 180 15.29 -3.44 -2.31
N VAL A 181 14.61 -2.36 -2.70
CA VAL A 181 13.35 -2.39 -3.41
C VAL A 181 13.51 -1.62 -4.72
N THR A 182 13.31 -2.26 -5.86
CA THR A 182 13.33 -1.58 -7.16
C THR A 182 11.95 -1.01 -7.48
N TYR A 183 11.94 0.14 -8.16
CA TYR A 183 10.71 0.82 -8.57
C TYR A 183 10.79 1.31 -10.01
N GLY A 184 9.75 1.02 -10.79
CA GLY A 184 9.70 1.36 -12.20
C GLY A 184 8.55 0.70 -12.94
N PRO A 185 8.35 1.05 -14.22
CA PRO A 185 7.39 0.36 -15.07
C PRO A 185 7.90 -1.05 -15.36
N GLU A 186 7.02 -2.04 -15.23
CA GLU A 186 7.30 -3.45 -15.49
C GLU A 186 8.39 -4.07 -14.59
N GLU A 187 8.59 -3.54 -13.38
CA GLU A 187 9.45 -4.18 -12.38
C GLU A 187 8.89 -5.56 -12.02
N ALA A 188 9.78 -6.56 -11.91
CA ALA A 188 9.49 -8.01 -11.93
C ALA A 188 9.09 -8.61 -13.29
N GLY A 189 8.93 -7.79 -14.34
CA GLY A 189 8.52 -8.21 -15.68
C GLY A 189 7.01 -8.40 -15.84
N SER A 190 6.56 -8.42 -17.09
CA SER A 190 5.20 -8.82 -17.46
C SER A 190 5.22 -9.97 -18.46
N SER A 191 4.28 -10.90 -18.36
CA SER A 191 4.14 -11.97 -19.33
C SER A 191 2.70 -12.41 -19.55
N LEU A 192 2.42 -12.81 -20.80
CA LEU A 192 1.15 -13.41 -21.20
C LEU A 192 1.43 -14.84 -21.67
N ILE A 193 0.88 -15.80 -20.94
CA ILE A 193 1.09 -17.24 -21.18
C ILE A 193 -0.23 -17.83 -21.68
N GLY A 194 -0.23 -18.34 -22.90
CA GLY A 194 -1.40 -18.95 -23.52
C GLY A 194 -1.28 -20.46 -23.73
N PRO A 195 -2.34 -21.11 -24.26
CA PRO A 195 -2.41 -22.57 -24.40
C PRO A 195 -1.53 -23.13 -25.54
N GLY A 196 -0.83 -22.29 -26.30
CA GLY A 196 0.02 -22.66 -27.43
C GLY A 196 -0.32 -21.91 -28.72
N SER A 197 0.30 -22.30 -29.83
CA SER A 197 0.24 -21.58 -31.13
C SER A 197 -0.95 -21.95 -32.01
N PHE A 198 -1.77 -22.91 -31.61
CA PHE A 198 -2.87 -23.43 -32.42
C PHE A 198 -4.14 -23.48 -31.60
N VAL A 199 -5.21 -22.94 -32.17
CA VAL A 199 -6.54 -22.90 -31.57
C VAL A 199 -7.55 -23.36 -32.60
N THR A 200 -8.66 -23.94 -32.16
CA THR A 200 -9.78 -24.28 -33.06
C THR A 200 -10.83 -23.18 -33.04
N GLN A 201 -11.62 -23.06 -34.11
CA GLN A 201 -12.67 -22.05 -34.18
C GLN A 201 -13.68 -22.23 -33.03
N GLY A 202 -13.95 -21.14 -32.30
CA GLY A 202 -14.85 -21.14 -31.14
C GLY A 202 -14.23 -21.67 -29.84
N GLN A 203 -12.93 -22.00 -29.84
CA GLN A 203 -12.22 -22.35 -28.61
C GLN A 203 -12.11 -21.14 -27.68
N GLN A 204 -12.48 -21.32 -26.41
CA GLN A 204 -12.15 -20.37 -25.35
C GLN A 204 -10.67 -20.55 -24.97
N LEU A 205 -9.95 -19.43 -24.86
CA LEU A 205 -8.54 -19.43 -24.50
C LEU A 205 -8.44 -19.08 -23.01
N GLU A 206 -7.72 -19.92 -22.28
CA GLU A 206 -7.28 -19.61 -20.93
C GLU A 206 -5.87 -19.04 -21.03
N LEU A 207 -5.71 -17.81 -20.55
CA LEU A 207 -4.44 -17.10 -20.52
C LEU A 207 -4.07 -16.83 -19.07
N THR A 208 -2.79 -16.96 -18.75
CA THR A 208 -2.22 -16.50 -17.49
C THR A 208 -1.47 -15.20 -17.76
N ILE A 209 -1.79 -14.17 -17.00
CA ILE A 209 -1.02 -12.93 -16.94
C ILE A 209 -0.18 -13.01 -15.67
N ASP A 210 1.13 -12.86 -15.82
CA ASP A 210 2.05 -12.65 -14.70
C ASP A 210 2.56 -11.22 -14.79
N ASP A 211 2.15 -10.38 -13.85
CA ASP A 211 2.52 -8.98 -13.77
C ASP A 211 2.39 -8.56 -12.30
N ASN A 212 3.53 -8.21 -11.71
CA ASN A 212 3.58 -7.81 -10.32
C ASN A 212 2.78 -6.53 -10.09
N GLY A 213 2.75 -5.60 -11.05
CA GLY A 213 2.04 -4.31 -10.97
C GLY A 213 0.52 -4.43 -10.87
N LEU A 214 -0.06 -5.61 -11.14
CA LEU A 214 -1.50 -5.85 -10.99
C LEU A 214 -1.96 -6.06 -9.55
N ASN A 215 -1.07 -6.12 -8.56
CA ASN A 215 -1.46 -6.21 -7.16
C ASN A 215 -1.11 -4.93 -6.39
N ILE A 216 -2.02 -3.95 -6.37
CA ILE A 216 -1.81 -2.62 -5.80
C ILE A 216 -1.94 -2.62 -4.28
N ASP A 217 -2.91 -3.36 -3.75
CA ASP A 217 -3.08 -3.59 -2.32
C ASP A 217 -2.23 -4.80 -1.83
N PRO A 218 -1.26 -4.60 -0.93
CA PRO A 218 -0.43 -5.69 -0.38
C PRO A 218 -1.19 -6.58 0.63
N THR A 219 -2.40 -6.18 1.04
CA THR A 219 -3.20 -6.86 2.07
C THR A 219 -4.30 -7.75 1.48
N THR A 220 -4.66 -7.53 0.22
CA THR A 220 -5.75 -8.22 -0.46
C THR A 220 -5.43 -8.41 -1.94
N ALA A 221 -5.66 -9.63 -2.45
CA ALA A 221 -5.50 -9.91 -3.87
C ALA A 221 -6.49 -9.09 -4.72
N GLU A 222 -6.01 -8.55 -5.83
CA GLU A 222 -6.81 -7.72 -6.72
C GLU A 222 -7.46 -8.49 -7.86
N THR A 223 -8.58 -7.96 -8.35
CA THR A 223 -9.27 -8.45 -9.54
C THR A 223 -9.29 -7.35 -10.59
N TRP A 224 -8.92 -7.72 -11.81
CA TRP A 224 -8.87 -6.83 -12.96
C TRP A 224 -9.73 -7.37 -14.09
N THR A 225 -10.41 -6.48 -14.79
CA THR A 225 -11.14 -6.78 -16.02
C THR A 225 -10.47 -6.09 -17.19
N PHE A 226 -10.02 -6.89 -18.15
CA PHE A 226 -9.52 -6.42 -19.43
C PHE A 226 -10.55 -6.68 -20.52
N THR A 227 -10.83 -5.68 -21.35
CA THR A 227 -11.59 -5.84 -22.58
C THR A 227 -10.76 -5.37 -23.77
N THR A 228 -11.29 -5.47 -24.98
CA THR A 228 -10.62 -4.96 -26.18
C THR A 228 -10.52 -3.43 -26.24
N SER A 229 -11.17 -2.71 -25.32
CA SER A 229 -11.27 -1.24 -25.37
C SER A 229 -11.29 -0.56 -24.01
N THR A 230 -11.17 -1.32 -22.91
CA THR A 230 -11.21 -0.79 -21.54
C THR A 230 -10.41 -1.71 -20.61
N THR A 231 -9.76 -1.12 -19.62
CA THR A 231 -9.17 -1.83 -18.48
C THR A 231 -9.80 -1.30 -17.20
N ALA A 232 -10.11 -2.18 -16.25
CA ALA A 232 -10.66 -1.77 -14.96
C ALA A 232 -10.06 -2.61 -13.82
N ARG A 233 -9.53 -1.96 -12.79
CA ARG A 233 -9.27 -2.59 -11.49
C ARG A 233 -10.59 -2.77 -10.75
N THR A 234 -11.22 -3.93 -10.91
CA THR A 234 -12.53 -4.25 -10.34
C THR A 234 -12.55 -4.46 -8.83
N THR A 235 -11.37 -4.55 -8.19
CA THR A 235 -11.24 -4.33 -6.75
C THR A 235 -11.50 -2.86 -6.44
N GLY A 236 -12.72 -2.53 -5.99
CA GLY A 236 -13.12 -1.17 -5.64
C GLY A 236 -14.15 -0.58 -6.61
N ALA A 237 -13.80 -0.37 -7.88
CA ALA A 237 -14.72 0.21 -8.88
C ALA A 237 -14.58 -0.43 -10.28
N THR A 238 -15.54 -0.21 -11.17
CA THR A 238 -15.51 -0.72 -12.55
C THR A 238 -15.21 0.37 -13.56
N THR A 239 -14.47 1.39 -13.13
CA THR A 239 -14.10 2.53 -13.98
C THR A 239 -13.09 2.09 -15.02
N ASP A 240 -13.26 2.54 -16.25
CA ASP A 240 -12.24 2.39 -17.30
C ASP A 240 -11.06 3.32 -16.99
N ILE A 241 -9.88 2.72 -16.82
CA ILE A 241 -8.65 3.39 -16.41
C ILE A 241 -7.59 3.42 -17.53
N ASP A 242 -7.92 2.98 -18.75
CA ASP A 242 -6.98 2.94 -19.88
C ASP A 242 -6.25 4.28 -20.08
N GLY A 243 -6.99 5.40 -19.98
CA GLY A 243 -6.42 6.75 -20.12
C GLY A 243 -5.51 7.20 -18.97
N SER A 244 -5.51 6.47 -17.85
CA SER A 244 -4.83 6.82 -16.60
C SER A 244 -3.62 5.93 -16.31
N LEU A 245 -3.52 4.74 -16.95
CA LEU A 245 -2.49 3.73 -16.69
C LEU A 245 -1.06 4.29 -16.78
N GLY A 246 -0.78 5.12 -17.79
CA GLY A 246 0.54 5.76 -17.95
C GLY A 246 0.93 6.61 -16.74
N SER A 247 0.00 7.44 -16.24
CA SER A 247 0.21 8.25 -15.02
C SER A 247 0.15 7.46 -13.72
N LEU A 248 -0.43 6.25 -13.74
CA LEU A 248 -0.39 5.31 -12.63
C LEU A 248 0.91 4.50 -12.59
N GLY A 249 1.88 4.84 -13.45
CA GLY A 249 3.20 4.23 -13.53
C GLY A 249 3.24 2.83 -14.13
N PHE A 250 2.19 2.43 -14.88
CA PHE A 250 2.25 1.25 -15.75
C PHE A 250 3.03 1.51 -17.04
N GLY A 251 3.22 2.78 -17.44
CA GLY A 251 3.85 3.10 -18.72
C GLY A 251 2.99 2.60 -19.89
N ASP A 252 3.58 1.80 -20.78
CA ASP A 252 2.88 1.11 -21.88
C ASP A 252 2.26 -0.23 -21.44
N ASN A 253 2.52 -0.68 -20.19
CA ASN A 253 1.94 -1.89 -19.61
C ASN A 253 0.47 -1.64 -19.18
N GLY A 254 -0.29 -2.72 -18.97
CA GLY A 254 -1.65 -2.65 -18.43
C GLY A 254 -2.79 -2.59 -19.45
N VAL A 255 -2.51 -2.63 -20.76
CA VAL A 255 -3.54 -2.75 -21.81
C VAL A 255 -3.45 -4.10 -22.50
N LEU A 256 -4.56 -4.85 -22.54
CA LEU A 256 -4.67 -6.07 -23.32
C LEU A 256 -5.23 -5.76 -24.72
N SER A 257 -4.40 -5.95 -25.75
CA SER A 257 -4.82 -5.76 -27.14
C SER A 257 -4.89 -7.08 -27.90
N VAL A 258 -5.77 -7.13 -28.91
CA VAL A 258 -5.89 -8.25 -29.84
C VAL A 258 -5.69 -7.71 -31.25
N SER A 259 -4.68 -8.23 -31.94
CA SER A 259 -4.42 -7.94 -33.35
C SER A 259 -4.65 -9.19 -34.19
N ASP A 260 -5.42 -9.05 -35.28
CA ASP A 260 -5.51 -10.06 -36.33
C ASP A 260 -4.46 -9.77 -37.41
N SER A 261 -3.76 -10.79 -37.88
CA SER A 261 -2.75 -10.66 -38.95
C SER A 261 -3.36 -10.53 -40.35
N ASP A 262 -4.67 -10.77 -40.49
CA ASP A 262 -5.36 -10.78 -41.79
C ASP A 262 -5.99 -9.41 -42.18
N THR A 263 -5.58 -8.31 -41.54
CA THR A 263 -5.92 -6.93 -41.96
C THR A 263 -4.71 -6.07 -42.26
#